data_AF-K6WAV7-F1
#
_entry.id   AF-K6WAV7-F1
#
_cell.length_a   1.000
_cell.length_b   1.000
_cell.length_c   1.000
_cell.angle_alpha   90.00
_cell.angle_beta   90.00
_cell.angle_gamma   90.00
#
_symmetry.space_group_name_H-M   'P 1'
#
loop_
_entity.id
_entity.type
_entity.pdbx_description
1 polymer ?
#
loop_
_entity_poly.entity_id
_entity_poly.type
_entity_poly.pdbx_seq_one_letter_code
_entity_poly.pdbx_strand_id
1 'polypeptide(L)'
;MGTVVVDVMLKPEILDPQGQAVAGALPRLGFAQFNDVRQGKRFTLEVEGPVTPQILAQAREAAQTLLSNPVIEDVVSVRDAETGETAYDWEDEGNPESWGAIAPIPEGAGRHEGRARVDRGNLSAEQLQGAEGTAAYKGDDD
;
A
#
# COMPACT_ATOMS: atom_id res chain seq x y z
N MET A 1 15.70 20.86 -8.75
CA MET A 1 14.78 19.72 -8.86
C MET A 1 14.23 19.52 -7.48
N GLY A 2 12.92 19.53 -7.35
CA GLY A 2 12.22 19.30 -6.09
C GLY A 2 11.55 17.94 -6.14
N THR A 3 11.27 17.37 -4.97
CA THR A 3 10.62 16.07 -4.88
C THR A 3 9.45 16.16 -3.90
N VAL A 4 8.26 15.80 -4.36
CA VAL A 4 7.06 15.70 -3.53
C VAL A 4 6.80 14.22 -3.24
N VAL A 5 6.54 13.91 -1.97
CA VAL A 5 6.12 12.59 -1.53
C VAL A 5 4.62 12.61 -1.24
N VAL A 6 3.90 11.69 -1.86
CA VAL A 6 2.49 11.44 -1.60
C VAL A 6 2.35 10.04 -1.01
N ASP A 7 1.77 9.94 0.19
CA ASP A 7 1.41 8.65 0.77
C ASP A 7 -0.10 8.44 0.67
N VAL A 8 -0.49 7.24 0.23
CA VAL A 8 -1.88 6.79 0.07
C VAL A 8 -2.08 5.50 0.85
N MET A 9 -3.13 5.43 1.66
CA MET A 9 -3.44 4.27 2.49
C MET A 9 -4.86 3.77 2.22
N LEU A 10 -5.09 2.47 2.39
CA LEU A 10 -6.45 1.94 2.43
C LEU A 10 -7.25 2.60 3.57
N LYS A 11 -8.52 2.91 3.30
CA LYS A 11 -9.49 3.38 4.30
C LYS A 11 -9.56 2.42 5.50
N PRO A 12 -9.75 2.90 6.74
CA PRO A 12 -9.69 2.09 7.96
C PRO A 12 -10.61 0.87 7.89
N GLU A 13 -11.83 1.05 7.38
CA GLU A 13 -12.87 0.04 7.19
C GLU A 13 -12.56 -1.00 6.12
N ILE A 14 -11.55 -0.76 5.27
CA ILE A 14 -11.14 -1.69 4.22
C ILE A 14 -10.08 -2.63 4.78
N LEU A 15 -10.33 -3.94 4.65
CA LEU A 15 -9.40 -5.00 4.99
C LEU A 15 -8.16 -4.94 4.09
N ASP A 16 -6.99 -5.11 4.69
CA ASP A 16 -5.71 -5.24 4.00
C ASP A 16 -5.15 -6.67 4.12
N PRO A 17 -5.43 -7.58 3.17
CA PRO A 17 -4.89 -8.93 3.19
C PRO A 17 -3.36 -8.99 3.12
N GLN A 18 -2.70 -7.99 2.53
CA GLN A 18 -1.25 -7.96 2.40
C GLN A 18 -0.60 -7.58 3.73
N GLY A 19 -1.11 -6.53 4.39
CA GLY A 19 -0.74 -6.16 5.74
C GLY A 19 -0.92 -7.30 6.73
N GLN A 20 -2.06 -8.01 6.70
CA GLN A 20 -2.31 -9.18 7.55
C GLN A 20 -1.29 -10.30 7.33
N ALA A 21 -0.89 -10.55 6.07
CA ALA A 21 0.12 -11.55 5.78
C ALA A 21 1.49 -11.17 6.37
N VAL A 22 1.86 -9.89 6.31
CA VAL A 22 3.10 -9.36 6.92
C VAL A 22 3.03 -9.46 8.44
N ALA A 23 1.94 -9.02 9.07
CA ALA A 23 1.74 -9.11 10.52
C ALA A 23 1.88 -10.56 11.03
N GLY A 24 1.32 -11.53 10.30
CA GLY A 24 1.45 -12.95 10.62
C GLY A 24 2.86 -13.54 10.44
N ALA A 25 3.73 -12.87 9.69
CA ALA A 25 5.11 -13.28 9.47
C ALA A 25 6.09 -12.70 10.51
N LEU A 26 5.84 -11.47 10.99
CA LEU A 26 6.74 -10.73 11.89
C LEU A 26 7.17 -11.51 13.15
N PRO A 27 6.28 -12.19 13.90
CA PRO A 27 6.68 -12.95 15.09
C PRO A 27 7.66 -14.07 14.80
N ARG A 28 7.54 -14.74 13.65
CA ARG A 28 8.44 -15.84 13.25
C ARG A 28 9.86 -15.35 12.94
N LEU A 29 10.01 -14.05 12.69
CA LEU A 29 11.28 -13.37 12.46
C LEU A 29 11.83 -12.72 13.73
N GLY A 30 11.15 -12.87 14.88
CA GLY A 30 11.57 -12.29 16.16
C GLY A 30 11.00 -10.90 16.46
N PHE A 31 10.12 -10.36 15.61
CA PHE A 31 9.48 -9.05 15.81
C PHE A 31 8.07 -9.21 16.41
N ALA A 32 7.99 -9.47 17.72
CA ALA A 32 6.74 -9.76 18.41
C ALA A 32 5.97 -8.52 18.91
N GLN A 33 6.59 -7.34 18.89
CA GLN A 33 6.00 -6.10 19.41
C GLN A 33 4.98 -5.43 18.47
N PHE A 34 4.92 -5.85 17.20
CA PHE A 34 4.03 -5.29 16.21
C PHE A 34 2.74 -6.11 16.15
N ASN A 35 1.65 -5.52 16.61
CA ASN A 35 0.35 -6.19 16.71
C ASN A 35 -0.42 -6.16 15.39
N ASP A 36 -0.06 -5.25 14.50
CA ASP A 36 -0.80 -4.96 13.30
C ASP A 36 0.07 -4.29 12.23
N VAL A 37 -0.27 -4.50 10.95
CA VAL A 37 0.42 -3.92 9.80
C VAL A 37 -0.62 -3.52 8.77
N ARG A 38 -0.54 -2.27 8.30
CA ARG A 38 -1.22 -1.81 7.09
C ARG A 38 -0.20 -1.43 6.04
N GLN A 39 -0.49 -1.79 4.80
CA GLN A 39 0.28 -1.46 3.63
C GLN A 39 -0.45 -0.36 2.85
N GLY A 40 0.34 0.53 2.25
CA GLY A 40 -0.16 1.55 1.32
C GLY A 40 0.80 1.76 0.17
N LYS A 41 0.61 2.87 -0.54
CA LYS A 41 1.41 3.28 -1.69
C LYS A 41 2.12 4.58 -1.37
N ARG A 42 3.38 4.68 -1.79
CA ARG A 42 4.13 5.93 -1.84
C ARG A 42 4.39 6.31 -3.29
N PHE A 43 4.04 7.53 -3.63
CA PHE A 43 4.41 8.15 -4.90
C PHE A 43 5.46 9.21 -4.64
N THR A 44 6.41 9.31 -5.56
CA THR A 44 7.45 10.33 -5.56
C THR A 44 7.32 11.10 -6.86
N LEU A 45 7.00 12.38 -6.76
CA LEU A 45 6.77 13.26 -7.90
C LEU A 45 7.94 14.23 -8.01
N GLU A 46 8.61 14.23 -9.15
CA GLU A 46 9.69 15.17 -9.44
C GLU A 46 9.13 16.44 -10.06
N VAL A 47 9.65 17.59 -9.63
CA VAL A 47 9.31 18.89 -10.19
C VAL A 47 10.55 19.69 -10.56
N GLU A 48 10.42 20.50 -11.61
CA GLU A 48 11.44 21.48 -11.96
C GLU A 48 11.45 22.62 -10.93
N GLY A 49 12.63 23.00 -10.44
CA GLY A 49 12.75 24.04 -9.41
C GLY A 49 12.49 23.54 -7.97
N PRO A 50 12.25 24.46 -7.01
CA PRO A 50 11.96 24.12 -5.62
C PRO A 50 10.51 23.65 -5.44
N VAL A 51 10.26 22.86 -4.40
CA VAL A 51 8.89 22.53 -3.97
C VAL A 51 8.29 23.76 -3.29
N THR A 52 7.15 24.23 -3.82
CA THR A 52 6.42 25.38 -3.27
C THR A 52 5.08 24.93 -2.69
N PRO A 53 4.43 25.73 -1.83
CA PRO A 53 3.08 25.44 -1.36
C PRO A 53 2.08 25.21 -2.50
N GLN A 54 2.22 25.91 -3.62
CA GLN A 54 1.39 25.74 -4.81
C GLN A 54 1.61 24.37 -5.46
N ILE A 55 2.87 23.91 -5.55
CA ILE A 55 3.18 22.56 -6.05
C ILE A 55 2.60 21.49 -5.14
N LEU A 56 2.69 21.66 -3.81
CA LEU A 56 2.11 20.73 -2.85
C LEU A 56 0.58 20.67 -2.96
N ALA A 57 -0.09 21.80 -3.17
CA ALA A 57 -1.53 21.85 -3.40
C ALA A 57 -1.93 21.12 -4.70
N GLN A 58 -1.20 21.34 -5.80
CA GLN A 58 -1.44 20.63 -7.06
C GLN A 58 -1.17 19.12 -6.96
N ALA A 59 -0.11 18.73 -6.25
CA ALA A 59 0.20 17.33 -6.00
C ALA A 59 -0.91 16.63 -5.21
N ARG A 60 -1.55 17.34 -4.27
CA ARG A 60 -2.72 16.84 -3.54
C ARG A 60 -3.93 16.65 -4.45
N GLU A 61 -4.24 17.62 -5.30
CA GLU A 61 -5.33 17.51 -6.28
C GLU A 61 -5.10 16.33 -7.24
N ALA A 62 -3.88 16.19 -7.76
CA ALA A 62 -3.50 15.06 -8.60
C ALA A 62 -3.61 13.73 -7.84
N ALA A 63 -3.23 13.71 -6.56
CA ALA A 63 -3.31 12.51 -5.74
C ALA A 63 -4.75 12.04 -5.55
N GLN A 64 -5.66 12.94 -5.19
CA GLN A 64 -7.08 12.65 -5.01
C GLN A 64 -7.76 12.24 -6.32
N THR A 65 -7.31 12.81 -7.44
CA THR A 65 -7.90 12.55 -8.76
C THR A 65 -7.42 11.23 -9.38
N LEU A 66 -6.15 10.89 -9.22
CA LEU A 66 -5.52 9.81 -9.99
C LEU A 66 -4.72 8.81 -9.15
N LEU A 67 -4.02 9.26 -8.10
CA LEU A 67 -3.07 8.39 -7.38
C LEU A 67 -3.77 7.51 -6.33
N SER A 68 -4.97 7.91 -5.88
CA SER A 68 -5.82 7.14 -4.98
C SER A 68 -7.09 6.65 -5.67
N ASN A 69 -7.58 5.48 -5.29
CA ASN A 69 -8.96 5.10 -5.52
C ASN A 69 -9.85 5.66 -4.39
N PRO A 70 -10.70 6.69 -4.63
CA PRO A 70 -11.43 7.38 -3.58
C PRO A 70 -12.47 6.51 -2.84
N VAL A 71 -12.84 5.35 -3.40
CA VAL A 71 -13.79 4.43 -2.78
C VAL A 71 -13.14 3.64 -1.64
N ILE A 72 -11.85 3.30 -1.76
CA ILE A 72 -11.17 2.37 -0.85
C ILE A 72 -9.86 2.89 -0.25
N GLU A 73 -9.34 4.01 -0.74
CA GLU A 73 -8.07 4.61 -0.35
C GLU A 73 -8.25 6.08 0.02
N ASP A 74 -7.35 6.60 0.85
CA ASP A 74 -7.22 8.01 1.21
C ASP A 74 -5.78 8.51 0.99
N VAL A 75 -5.67 9.76 0.56
CA VAL A 75 -4.39 10.49 0.52
C VAL A 75 -4.08 10.95 1.95
N VAL A 76 -3.10 10.34 2.61
CA VAL A 76 -2.79 10.60 4.02
C VAL A 76 -1.73 11.69 4.20
N SER A 77 -0.82 11.86 3.24
CA SER A 77 0.15 12.97 3.28
C SER A 77 0.59 13.40 1.89
N VAL A 78 0.89 14.69 1.77
CA VAL A 78 1.54 15.32 0.61
C VAL A 78 2.55 16.29 1.18
N ARG A 79 3.84 16.05 0.91
CA ARG A 79 4.94 16.81 1.51
C ARG A 79 6.13 16.96 0.59
N ASP A 80 6.93 17.99 0.83
CA ASP A 80 8.29 18.09 0.29
C ASP A 80 9.16 16.98 0.90
N ALA A 81 9.94 16.29 0.06
CA ALA A 81 10.85 15.24 0.48
C ALA A 81 12.06 15.76 1.26
N GLU A 82 12.53 16.98 0.96
CA GLU A 82 13.73 17.56 1.56
C GLU A 82 13.42 18.23 2.91
N THR A 83 12.37 19.05 2.95
CA THR A 83 12.01 19.85 4.13
C THR A 83 10.98 19.17 5.02
N GLY A 84 10.20 18.23 4.47
CA GLY A 84 9.05 17.63 5.16
C GLY A 84 7.83 18.54 5.25
N GLU A 85 7.89 19.75 4.69
CA GLU A 85 6.78 20.71 4.69
C GLU A 85 5.57 20.15 3.93
N THR A 86 4.38 20.35 4.50
CA THR A 86 3.10 19.93 3.94
C THR A 86 2.35 21.12 3.34
N ALA A 87 1.39 20.85 2.45
CA ALA A 87 0.59 21.89 1.80
C ALA A 87 -0.26 22.76 2.76
N TYR A 88 -0.43 22.36 4.03
CA TYR A 88 -1.29 23.01 5.01
C TYR A 88 -0.54 23.24 6.31
N ASP A 89 -0.66 24.47 6.82
CA ASP A 89 -0.28 24.85 8.17
C ASP A 89 -1.30 24.23 9.17
N TRP A 90 -0.81 23.76 10.29
CA TRP A 90 -1.47 22.76 11.14
C TRP A 90 -2.69 23.26 11.92
N GLU A 91 -3.11 24.51 11.73
CA GLU A 91 -4.10 25.24 12.54
C GLU A 91 -5.49 25.41 11.88
N ASP A 92 -5.76 24.80 10.71
CA ASP A 92 -7.08 24.88 10.08
C ASP A 92 -8.08 23.92 10.77
N GLU A 93 -9.18 24.46 11.32
CA GLU A 93 -10.21 23.74 12.10
C GLU A 93 -10.96 22.66 11.29
N GLY A 94 -10.71 22.57 9.98
CA GLY A 94 -11.15 21.48 9.09
C GLY A 94 -10.13 20.36 8.90
N ASN A 95 -8.97 20.43 9.55
CA ASN A 95 -7.91 19.43 9.49
C ASN A 95 -8.27 18.23 10.37
N PRO A 96 -8.59 17.05 9.81
CA PRO A 96 -8.78 15.88 10.63
C PRO A 96 -7.40 15.48 11.17
N GLU A 97 -7.06 15.90 12.38
CA GLU A 97 -5.89 15.44 13.14
C GLU A 97 -5.86 13.91 13.38
N SER A 98 -6.58 13.08 12.63
CA SER A 98 -6.63 11.62 12.81
C SER A 98 -5.88 10.78 11.77
N TRP A 99 -5.38 11.34 10.66
CA TRP A 99 -4.81 10.54 9.54
C TRP A 99 -3.28 10.60 9.39
N GLY A 100 -2.59 11.46 10.15
CA GLY A 100 -1.12 11.44 10.23
C GLY A 100 -0.59 10.16 10.87
N ALA A 101 -1.44 9.44 11.61
CA ALA A 101 -1.23 8.06 11.98
C ALA A 101 -1.93 7.16 10.94
N ILE A 102 -1.20 6.16 10.43
CA ILE A 102 -1.82 5.00 9.80
C ILE A 102 -2.89 4.49 10.77
N ALA A 103 -4.17 4.64 10.44
CA ALA A 103 -5.26 4.27 11.33
C ALA A 103 -5.13 2.79 11.72
N PRO A 104 -5.27 2.44 13.02
CA PRO A 104 -5.21 1.04 13.45
C PRO A 104 -6.31 0.21 12.77
N ILE A 105 -6.04 -1.07 12.48
CA ILE A 105 -7.08 -1.93 11.90
C ILE A 105 -8.28 -2.04 12.85
N PRO A 106 -9.53 -1.86 12.36
CA PRO A 106 -10.72 -1.97 13.19
C PRO A 106 -10.86 -3.36 13.82
N GLU A 107 -11.27 -3.41 15.07
CA GLU A 107 -11.64 -4.65 15.73
C GLU A 107 -12.79 -5.34 14.97
N GLY A 108 -12.56 -6.56 14.47
CA GLY A 108 -13.56 -7.31 13.71
C GLY A 108 -13.34 -7.38 12.20
N ALA A 109 -12.34 -6.70 11.64
CA ALA A 109 -11.85 -6.98 10.29
C ALA A 109 -11.38 -8.45 10.26
N GLY A 110 -12.13 -9.31 9.58
CA GLY A 110 -12.03 -10.77 9.72
C GLY A 110 -10.59 -11.28 9.62
N ARG A 111 -10.06 -11.81 10.73
CA ARG A 111 -8.81 -12.55 10.73
C ARG A 111 -9.04 -13.82 9.92
N HIS A 112 -8.58 -13.83 8.68
CA HIS A 112 -8.53 -15.08 7.91
C HIS A 112 -7.54 -15.99 8.61
N GLU A 113 -8.04 -16.98 9.36
CA GLU A 113 -7.21 -18.07 9.86
C GLU A 113 -6.58 -18.74 8.64
N GLY A 114 -5.29 -18.48 8.44
CA GLY A 114 -4.55 -18.99 7.30
C GLY A 114 -4.69 -20.50 7.25
N ARG A 115 -5.32 -21.01 6.17
CA ARG A 115 -5.32 -22.44 5.89
C ARG A 115 -3.88 -22.94 5.94
N ALA A 116 -3.67 -24.02 6.67
CA ALA A 116 -2.37 -24.65 6.89
C ALA A 116 -1.56 -24.68 5.58
N ARG A 117 -0.34 -24.16 5.63
CA ARG A 117 0.61 -24.31 4.54
C ARG A 117 0.79 -25.80 4.29
N VAL A 118 0.45 -26.26 3.09
CA VAL A 118 0.87 -27.57 2.61
C VAL A 118 2.39 -27.53 2.58
N ASP A 119 3.01 -28.42 3.35
CA ASP A 119 4.45 -28.57 3.44
C ASP A 119 4.99 -28.95 2.05
N ARG A 120 5.54 -27.98 1.32
CA ARG A 120 6.31 -28.26 0.10
C ARG A 120 7.70 -28.75 0.52
N GLY A 121 7.72 -29.92 1.12
CA GLY A 121 8.93 -30.73 1.22
C GLY A 121 9.42 -31.06 -0.18
N ASN A 122 10.74 -30.90 -0.37
CA ASN A 122 11.55 -31.26 -1.55
C ASN A 122 10.85 -32.11 -2.60
N LEU A 123 10.49 -31.48 -3.73
CA LEU A 123 10.28 -32.22 -4.98
C LEU A 123 11.67 -32.62 -5.49
N SER A 124 11.89 -33.92 -5.66
CA SER A 124 13.09 -34.46 -6.30
C SER A 124 13.07 -34.14 -7.80
N ALA A 125 14.25 -34.01 -8.41
CA ALA A 125 14.40 -33.62 -9.82
C ALA A 125 13.66 -34.54 -10.82
N GLU A 126 13.30 -35.76 -10.42
CA GLU A 126 12.50 -36.69 -11.24
C GLU A 126 11.02 -36.28 -11.39
N GLN A 127 10.44 -35.49 -10.48
CA GLN A 127 9.02 -35.10 -10.55
C GLN A 127 8.76 -33.88 -11.44
N LEU A 128 9.80 -33.17 -11.88
CA LEU A 128 9.70 -32.02 -12.78
C LEU A 128 9.67 -32.41 -14.26
N GLN A 129 9.91 -33.69 -14.60
CA GLN A 129 10.03 -34.13 -16.00
C GLN A 129 8.71 -34.62 -16.63
N GLY A 130 7.58 -34.52 -15.91
CA GLY A 130 6.25 -34.91 -16.40
C GLY A 130 5.36 -33.77 -16.89
N ALA A 131 5.84 -32.52 -16.90
CA ALA A 131 5.01 -31.33 -17.15
C ALA A 131 5.23 -30.69 -18.54
N GLU A 132 5.73 -31.44 -19.52
CA GLU A 132 5.72 -31.01 -20.93
C GLU A 132 4.71 -31.87 -21.70
N GLY A 133 3.49 -31.33 -21.87
CA GLY A 133 2.38 -32.03 -22.51
C GLY A 133 1.29 -31.08 -23.00
N THR A 134 1.55 -30.44 -24.15
CA THR A 134 0.59 -29.96 -25.17
C THR A 134 -0.68 -29.24 -24.69
N ALA A 135 -0.69 -27.91 -24.79
CA ALA A 135 -1.91 -27.13 -25.00
C ALA A 135 -1.84 -26.48 -26.39
N ALA A 136 -2.52 -27.11 -27.35
CA ALA A 136 -2.69 -26.58 -28.69
C ALA A 136 -3.56 -25.32 -28.65
N TYR A 137 -3.04 -24.22 -29.17
CA TYR A 137 -3.81 -23.00 -29.44
C TYR A 137 -4.65 -23.23 -30.69
N LYS A 138 -5.97 -23.31 -30.53
CA LYS A 138 -6.92 -23.32 -31.64
C LYS A 138 -7.47 -21.91 -31.77
N GLY A 139 -7.05 -21.20 -32.81
CA GLY A 139 -7.68 -19.96 -33.23
C GLY A 139 -8.98 -20.29 -33.94
N ASP A 140 -10.05 -19.62 -33.54
CA ASP A 140 -11.29 -19.57 -34.30
C ASP A 140 -11.44 -18.12 -34.80
N ASP A 141 -11.12 -17.95 -36.08
CA ASP A 141 -11.66 -16.88 -36.95
C ASP A 141 -13.02 -17.38 -37.46
N ASP A 142 -14.08 -16.60 -37.22
CA ASP A 142 -15.22 -16.35 -38.13
C ASP A 142 -16.17 -15.28 -37.54
#